data_AF-A0A2I0NCP7-F1
#
_entry.id   AF-A0A2I0NCP7-F1
#
_cell.length_a   1.000
_cell.length_b   1.000
_cell.length_c   1.000
_cell.angle_alpha   90.00
_cell.angle_beta   90.00
_cell.angle_gamma   90.00
#
_symmetry.space_group_name_H-M   'P 1'
#
loop_
_entity.id
_entity.type
_entity.pdbx_description
1 polymer ?
#
loop_
_entity_poly.entity_id
_entity_poly.type
_entity_poly.pdbx_seq_one_letter_code
_entity_poly.pdbx_strand_id
1 'polypeptide(L)'
;MTTNLGVKTLGELSEKLILNKKFPSYAYLTDFGYRPQNVITALELARGVDKLFIESNFLDHDRHNAEETQHLTALQAGMFAEEAGAKEVRLFHFSQRYLEGRKCEAEIFYREMETGREIMRKQLQGVQK
;
A
#
# COMPACT_ATOMS: atom_id res chain seq x y z
N MET A 1 5.30 38.30 -43.32
CA MET A 1 5.54 38.36 -41.87
C MET A 1 6.31 37.11 -41.48
N THR A 2 7.62 37.21 -41.32
CA THR A 2 8.46 36.10 -40.86
C THR A 2 8.31 35.96 -39.35
N THR A 3 7.68 34.89 -38.88
CA THR A 3 7.64 34.54 -37.47
C THR A 3 9.05 34.17 -37.02
N ASN A 4 9.64 35.04 -36.21
CA ASN A 4 10.85 34.73 -35.45
C ASN A 4 10.48 33.64 -34.43
N LEU A 5 10.69 32.37 -34.79
CA LEU A 5 10.65 31.25 -33.84
C LEU A 5 11.87 31.39 -32.94
N GLY A 6 11.79 32.34 -32.00
CA GLY A 6 12.89 32.76 -31.14
C GLY A 6 13.58 31.54 -30.54
N VAL A 7 14.83 31.33 -30.93
CA VAL A 7 15.65 30.21 -30.45
C VAL A 7 15.72 30.32 -28.93
N LYS A 8 15.24 29.27 -28.25
CA LYS A 8 15.31 29.14 -26.79
C LYS A 8 16.42 28.19 -26.41
N THR A 9 17.09 28.50 -25.32
CA THR A 9 18.05 27.59 -24.69
C THR A 9 17.33 26.39 -24.09
N LEU A 10 18.06 25.28 -23.92
CA LEU A 10 17.53 24.09 -23.24
C LEU A 10 17.06 24.42 -21.81
N GLY A 11 17.73 25.33 -21.10
CA GLY A 11 17.31 25.80 -19.77
C GLY A 11 15.95 26.49 -19.78
N GLU A 12 15.73 27.42 -20.70
CA GLU A 12 14.44 28.13 -20.84
C GLU A 12 13.30 27.19 -21.26
N LEU A 13 13.59 26.14 -22.04
CA LEU A 13 12.61 25.13 -22.39
C LEU A 13 12.35 24.19 -21.20
N SER A 14 13.40 23.79 -20.48
CA SER A 14 13.30 22.94 -19.29
C SER A 14 12.41 23.56 -18.21
N GLU A 15 12.57 24.86 -17.92
CA GLU A 15 11.74 25.56 -16.94
C GLU A 15 10.25 25.63 -17.33
N LYS A 16 9.95 25.65 -18.63
CA LYS A 16 8.59 25.79 -19.16
C LYS A 16 7.89 24.46 -19.42
N LEU A 17 8.66 23.42 -19.73
CA LEU A 17 8.14 22.12 -20.16
C LEU A 17 8.25 21.05 -19.08
N ILE A 18 9.17 21.19 -18.12
CA ILE A 18 9.34 20.22 -17.04
C ILE A 18 8.53 20.66 -15.82
N LEU A 19 7.53 19.86 -15.48
CA LEU A 19 6.86 19.93 -14.19
C LEU A 19 7.78 19.37 -13.10
N ASN A 20 8.56 20.25 -12.48
CA ASN A 20 9.32 19.95 -11.25
C ASN A 20 8.41 19.91 -10.02
N LYS A 21 7.35 19.10 -10.09
CA LYS A 21 6.40 18.90 -9.01
C LYS A 21 6.45 17.45 -8.55
N LYS A 22 6.48 17.24 -7.24
CA LYS A 22 6.27 15.92 -6.67
C LYS A 22 4.80 15.54 -6.83
N PHE A 23 4.57 14.45 -7.56
CA PHE A 23 3.25 13.82 -7.62
C PHE A 23 3.13 12.74 -6.55
N PRO A 24 1.92 12.46 -6.06
CA PRO A 24 1.73 11.39 -5.10
C PRO A 24 2.18 10.05 -5.69
N SER A 25 2.89 9.24 -4.91
CA SER A 25 3.22 7.86 -5.28
C SER A 25 2.16 6.89 -4.79
N TYR A 26 1.90 5.86 -5.58
CA TYR A 26 0.87 4.86 -5.33
C TYR A 26 1.46 3.47 -5.49
N ALA A 27 1.08 2.54 -4.59
CA ALA A 27 1.26 1.11 -4.79
C ALA A 27 -0.09 0.40 -4.70
N TYR A 28 -0.25 -0.64 -5.51
CA TYR A 28 -1.45 -1.48 -5.55
C TYR A 28 -1.02 -2.93 -5.40
N LEU A 29 -1.45 -3.58 -4.31
CA LEU A 29 -1.09 -4.95 -3.97
C LEU A 29 -2.37 -5.80 -3.95
N THR A 30 -2.46 -6.75 -4.88
CA THR A 30 -3.62 -7.62 -5.12
C THR A 30 -3.14 -9.05 -5.35
N ASP A 31 -3.98 -10.04 -5.05
CA ASP A 31 -3.70 -11.47 -5.17
C ASP A 31 -2.32 -11.84 -4.60
N PHE A 32 -2.12 -11.48 -3.34
CA PHE A 32 -0.83 -11.50 -2.66
C PHE A 32 -0.82 -12.48 -1.49
N GLY A 33 -0.11 -13.60 -1.68
CA GLY A 33 0.19 -14.52 -0.59
C GLY A 33 1.29 -13.98 0.32
N TYR A 34 1.04 -13.96 1.64
CA TYR A 34 1.98 -13.45 2.66
C TYR A 34 3.18 -14.38 2.91
N ARG A 35 4.07 -14.50 1.92
CA ARG A 35 5.31 -15.29 1.98
C ARG A 35 6.53 -14.36 2.08
N PRO A 36 7.61 -14.77 2.77
CA PRO A 36 8.79 -13.91 2.96
C PRO A 36 9.35 -13.31 1.67
N GLN A 37 9.48 -14.10 0.61
CA GLN A 37 10.00 -13.63 -0.67
C GLN A 37 9.08 -12.59 -1.33
N ASN A 38 7.77 -12.82 -1.29
CA ASN A 38 6.78 -11.89 -1.83
C ASN A 38 6.80 -10.57 -1.06
N VAL A 39 6.90 -10.64 0.27
CA VAL A 39 6.98 -9.47 1.15
C VAL A 39 8.21 -8.64 0.84
N ILE A 40 9.39 -9.26 0.73
CA ILE A 40 10.64 -8.54 0.40
C ILE A 40 10.50 -7.80 -0.94
N THR A 41 10.08 -8.50 -2.00
CA THR A 41 9.93 -7.89 -3.34
C THR A 41 8.86 -6.80 -3.35
N ALA A 42 7.73 -6.99 -2.68
CA ALA A 42 6.69 -5.96 -2.61
C ALA A 42 7.12 -4.74 -1.78
N LEU A 43 7.91 -4.92 -0.72
CA LEU A 43 8.46 -3.82 0.08
C LEU A 43 9.43 -2.95 -0.72
N GLU A 44 10.20 -3.52 -1.64
CA GLU A 44 11.07 -2.74 -2.53
C GLU A 44 10.26 -1.77 -3.40
N LEU A 45 9.06 -2.18 -3.85
CA LEU A 45 8.18 -1.37 -4.68
C LEU A 45 7.32 -0.38 -3.88
N ALA A 46 6.88 -0.76 -2.69
CA ALA A 46 5.92 0.00 -1.89
C ALA A 46 6.57 0.96 -0.87
N ARG A 47 7.90 1.02 -0.78
CA ARG A 47 8.61 1.79 0.24
C ARG A 47 8.25 3.28 0.19
N GLY A 48 7.68 3.79 1.28
CA GLY A 48 7.40 5.20 1.50
C GLY A 48 6.33 5.80 0.58
N VAL A 49 5.47 4.96 -0.02
CA VAL A 49 4.42 5.46 -0.93
C VAL A 49 3.44 6.39 -0.22
N ASP A 50 2.94 7.39 -0.96
CA ASP A 50 1.92 8.29 -0.42
C ASP A 50 0.60 7.53 -0.18
N LYS A 51 0.22 6.60 -1.07
CA LYS A 51 -0.96 5.74 -0.87
C LYS A 51 -0.68 4.27 -1.23
N LEU A 52 -1.04 3.38 -0.32
CA LEU A 52 -1.05 1.94 -0.53
C LEU A 52 -2.49 1.43 -0.62
N PHE A 53 -2.85 0.84 -1.74
CA PHE A 53 -4.04 0.01 -1.87
C PHE A 53 -3.59 -1.43 -1.70
N ILE A 54 -4.15 -2.13 -0.71
CA ILE A 54 -3.74 -3.49 -0.37
C ILE A 54 -4.97 -4.35 -0.13
N GLU A 55 -4.99 -5.53 -0.73
CA GLU A 55 -6.10 -6.45 -0.53
C GLU A 55 -6.12 -6.98 0.91
N SER A 56 -7.32 -7.38 1.34
CA SER A 56 -7.52 -8.06 2.60
C SER A 56 -8.78 -8.90 2.51
N ASN A 57 -8.60 -10.17 2.17
CA ASN A 57 -9.71 -11.07 1.92
C ASN A 57 -10.27 -11.62 3.23
N PHE A 58 -9.40 -11.80 4.24
CA PHE A 58 -9.72 -12.48 5.49
C PHE A 58 -9.34 -11.67 6.72
N LEU A 59 -10.02 -11.95 7.83
CA LEU A 59 -9.54 -11.56 9.15
C LEU A 59 -8.49 -12.57 9.64
N ASP A 60 -7.69 -12.21 10.64
CA ASP A 60 -6.60 -13.05 11.11
C ASP A 60 -7.05 -14.38 11.70
N HIS A 61 -8.25 -14.41 12.29
CA HIS A 61 -8.86 -15.64 12.80
C HIS A 61 -9.12 -16.72 11.72
N ASP A 62 -9.06 -16.32 10.44
CA ASP A 62 -9.31 -17.12 9.24
C ASP A 62 -8.03 -17.21 8.39
N ARG A 63 -6.85 -16.95 9.00
CA ARG A 63 -5.54 -16.97 8.33
C ARG A 63 -5.29 -18.20 7.48
N HIS A 64 -5.75 -19.37 7.95
CA HIS A 64 -5.62 -20.60 7.18
C HIS A 64 -6.27 -20.50 5.79
N ASN A 65 -7.44 -19.88 5.69
CA ASN A 65 -8.12 -19.67 4.41
C ASN A 65 -7.30 -18.72 3.51
N ALA A 66 -6.71 -17.67 4.08
CA ALA A 66 -5.84 -16.75 3.36
C ALA A 66 -4.60 -17.46 2.81
N GLU A 67 -3.99 -18.34 3.61
CA GLU A 67 -2.84 -19.15 3.21
C GLU A 67 -3.20 -20.14 2.11
N GLU A 68 -4.30 -20.87 2.23
CA GLU A 68 -4.73 -21.83 1.19
C GLU A 68 -5.05 -21.15 -0.14
N THR A 69 -5.64 -19.96 -0.10
CA THR A 69 -6.06 -19.22 -1.30
C THR A 69 -5.06 -18.17 -1.79
N GLN A 70 -3.89 -18.09 -1.14
CA GLN A 70 -2.81 -17.14 -1.47
C GLN A 70 -3.23 -15.66 -1.41
N HIS A 71 -3.93 -15.29 -0.34
CA HIS A 71 -4.35 -13.92 -0.05
C HIS A 71 -3.81 -13.44 1.31
N LEU A 72 -4.08 -12.16 1.59
CA LEU A 72 -3.77 -11.51 2.85
C LEU A 72 -4.89 -11.62 3.89
N THR A 73 -4.49 -11.64 5.15
CA THR A 73 -5.34 -11.19 6.26
C THR A 73 -5.22 -9.67 6.48
N ALA A 74 -6.21 -9.06 7.14
CA ALA A 74 -6.13 -7.62 7.46
C ALA A 74 -4.97 -7.31 8.39
N LEU A 75 -4.67 -8.20 9.34
CA LEU A 75 -3.50 -8.09 10.20
C LEU A 75 -2.19 -8.07 9.39
N GLN A 76 -2.04 -8.99 8.43
CA GLN A 76 -0.87 -9.05 7.55
C GLN A 76 -0.75 -7.81 6.65
N ALA A 77 -1.87 -7.32 6.10
CA ALA A 77 -1.88 -6.08 5.34
C ALA A 77 -1.41 -4.89 6.17
N GLY A 78 -1.80 -4.82 7.44
CA GLY A 78 -1.34 -3.82 8.39
C GLY A 78 0.14 -3.90 8.70
N MET A 79 0.64 -5.11 8.98
CA MET A 79 2.08 -5.34 9.21
C MET A 79 2.91 -4.89 8.00
N PHE A 80 2.51 -5.32 6.79
CA PHE A 80 3.17 -4.91 5.55
C PHE A 80 3.15 -3.39 5.36
N ALA A 81 2.00 -2.74 5.56
CA ALA A 81 1.86 -1.31 5.33
C ALA A 81 2.76 -0.48 6.27
N GLU A 82 2.91 -0.91 7.52
CA GLU A 82 3.81 -0.26 8.47
C GLU A 82 5.28 -0.48 8.09
N GLU A 83 5.65 -1.70 7.72
CA GLU A 83 7.01 -2.01 7.28
C GLU A 83 7.38 -1.25 5.99
N ALA A 84 6.42 -1.10 5.07
CA ALA A 84 6.57 -0.29 3.87
C ALA A 84 6.70 1.21 4.17
N GLY A 85 6.27 1.66 5.35
CA GLY A 85 6.19 3.08 5.68
C GLY A 85 5.17 3.84 4.82
N ALA A 86 4.07 3.19 4.43
CA ALA A 86 3.00 3.80 3.64
C ALA A 86 2.27 4.88 4.45
N LYS A 87 2.01 6.05 3.83
CA LYS A 87 1.39 7.18 4.54
C LYS A 87 -0.11 7.02 4.72
N GLU A 88 -0.81 6.61 3.66
CA GLU A 88 -2.24 6.32 3.65
C GLU A 88 -2.46 4.88 3.17
N VAL A 89 -3.31 4.12 3.86
CA VAL A 89 -3.63 2.72 3.54
C VAL A 89 -5.11 2.60 3.23
N ARG A 90 -5.43 1.88 2.14
CA ARG A 90 -6.80 1.57 1.71
C ARG A 90 -6.93 0.08 1.48
N LEU A 91 -7.81 -0.54 2.25
CA LEU A 91 -8.15 -1.95 2.11
C LEU A 91 -9.20 -2.14 1.00
N PHE A 92 -9.10 -3.27 0.29
CA PHE A 92 -10.11 -3.73 -0.66
C PHE A 92 -10.16 -5.28 -0.70
N HIS A 93 -11.05 -5.83 -1.54
CA HIS A 93 -11.16 -7.28 -1.81
C HIS A 93 -11.64 -8.16 -0.64
N PHE A 94 -12.59 -7.67 0.17
CA PHE A 94 -13.15 -8.45 1.29
C PHE A 94 -13.91 -9.70 0.82
N SER A 95 -13.68 -10.85 1.45
CA SER A 95 -14.41 -12.08 1.14
C SER A 95 -15.91 -11.95 1.42
N GLN A 96 -16.73 -12.44 0.49
CA GLN A 96 -18.20 -12.45 0.57
C GLN A 96 -18.73 -13.12 1.84
N ARG A 97 -17.97 -14.06 2.43
CA ARG A 97 -18.33 -14.73 3.69
C ARG A 97 -18.55 -13.78 4.87
N TYR A 98 -17.97 -12.58 4.81
CA TYR A 98 -18.17 -11.56 5.84
C TYR A 98 -19.35 -10.64 5.52
N LEU A 99 -19.92 -10.69 4.29
CA LEU A 99 -20.97 -9.79 3.79
C LEU A 99 -22.40 -10.18 4.18
N GLU A 100 -22.58 -11.36 4.78
CA GLU A 100 -23.87 -11.80 5.29
C GLU A 100 -24.03 -11.42 6.77
N GLY A 101 -24.56 -10.22 7.02
CA GLY A 101 -25.31 -9.95 8.25
C GLY A 101 -24.99 -8.66 9.02
N ARG A 102 -24.01 -7.82 8.69
CA ARG A 102 -23.75 -6.59 9.49
C ARG A 102 -23.23 -5.40 8.67
N LYS A 103 -23.88 -4.24 8.84
CA LYS A 103 -23.55 -2.94 8.21
C LYS A 103 -22.16 -2.33 8.56
N CYS A 104 -21.21 -3.07 9.15
CA CYS A 104 -19.89 -2.57 9.60
C CYS A 104 -18.71 -3.46 9.17
N GLU A 105 -18.79 -4.12 8.01
CA GLU A 105 -17.80 -5.11 7.59
C GLU A 105 -16.44 -4.51 7.23
N ALA A 106 -16.36 -3.34 6.60
CA ALA A 106 -15.06 -2.71 6.36
C ALA A 106 -14.37 -2.27 7.67
N GLU A 107 -15.16 -1.85 8.68
CA GLU A 107 -14.62 -1.31 9.93
C GLU A 107 -13.80 -2.34 10.69
N ILE A 108 -14.27 -3.60 10.78
CA ILE A 108 -13.53 -4.66 11.49
C ILE A 108 -12.19 -4.97 10.81
N PHE A 109 -12.14 -4.94 9.48
CA PHE A 109 -10.90 -5.10 8.71
C PHE A 109 -9.93 -3.95 8.96
N TYR A 110 -10.42 -2.70 8.95
CA TYR A 110 -9.58 -1.55 9.26
C TYR A 110 -9.06 -1.58 10.71
N ARG A 111 -9.86 -2.00 11.69
CA ARG A 111 -9.42 -2.15 13.09
C ARG A 111 -8.32 -3.21 13.23
N GLU A 112 -8.46 -4.35 12.55
CA GLU A 112 -7.44 -5.40 12.59
C GLU A 112 -6.18 -4.99 11.81
N MET A 113 -6.31 -4.28 10.70
CA MET A 113 -5.18 -3.70 9.98
C MET A 113 -4.38 -2.71 10.84
N GLU A 114 -5.05 -1.81 11.56
CA GLU A 114 -4.37 -0.91 12.51
C GLU A 114 -3.68 -1.68 13.64
N THR A 115 -4.24 -2.81 14.08
CA THR A 115 -3.57 -3.72 15.03
C THR A 115 -2.28 -4.28 14.44
N GLY A 116 -2.31 -4.73 13.17
CA GLY A 116 -1.12 -5.21 12.46
C GLY A 116 -0.04 -4.15 12.33
N ARG A 117 -0.43 -2.90 12.03
CA ARG A 117 0.49 -1.77 11.99
C ARG A 117 1.14 -1.51 13.35
N GLU A 118 0.36 -1.52 14.43
CA GLU A 118 0.89 -1.30 15.77
C GLU A 118 1.91 -2.38 16.18
N ILE A 119 1.62 -3.65 15.88
CA ILE A 119 2.53 -4.78 16.14
C ILE A 119 3.86 -4.56 15.41
N MET A 120 3.81 -4.29 14.11
CA MET A 120 5.02 -4.10 13.31
C MET A 120 5.81 -2.87 13.77
N ARG A 121 5.13 -1.76 14.09
CA ARG A 121 5.77 -0.54 14.61
C ARG A 121 6.58 -0.83 15.87
N LYS A 122 6.01 -1.58 16.82
CA LYS A 122 6.67 -2.00 18.05
C LYS A 122 7.88 -2.89 17.78
N GLN A 123 7.76 -3.83 16.83
CA GLN A 123 8.87 -4.68 16.41
C GLN A 123 10.03 -3.87 15.84
N LEU A 124 9.77 -2.92 14.93
CA LEU A 124 10.79 -2.07 14.33
C LEU A 124 11.49 -1.16 15.35
N GLN A 125 10.75 -0.65 16.35
CA GLN A 125 11.33 0.13 17.45
C GLN A 125 12.17 -0.72 18.41
N GLY A 126 11.81 -1.99 18.59
CA GLY A 126 12.55 -2.94 19.42
C GLY A 126 13.89 -3.38 18.82
N VAL A 127 14.04 -3.32 17.50
CA VAL A 127 15.28 -3.64 16.77
C VAL A 127 16.32 -2.51 16.84
N GLN A 128 15.93 -1.29 17.22
CA GLN A 128 16.81 -0.12 17.28
C GLN A 128 17.52 0.06 18.64
N LYS A 129 17.56 -0.96 19.50
CA LYS A 129 18.26 -0.94 20.81
C LYS A 129 19.42 -1.93 20.86
#